data_AF-A0A803NZG0-F1
#
_entry.id   AF-A0A803NZG0-F1
#
_cell.length_a   1.000
_cell.length_b   1.000
_cell.length_c   1.000
_cell.angle_alpha   90.00
_cell.angle_beta   90.00
_cell.angle_gamma   90.00
#
_symmetry.space_group_name_H-M   'P 1'
#
loop_
_entity.id
_entity.type
_entity.pdbx_description
1 polymer ?
#
loop_
_entity_poly.entity_id
_entity_poly.type
_entity_poly.pdbx_seq_one_letter_code
_entity_poly.pdbx_strand_id
1 'polypeptide(L)'
;MIITCEAVSCNYNSLETECAVMTIGDESGVTGNVRHEGKNVAVLVCWILGLGSLVSWNSMLTIADYYYALFPDYHPSRVLTLVYQPFAVGTMAILAYNEAKIDTRKRNLFGYTLFFASTFLLIVVDLATSGRGGVGPYVGICVLVAAFGIADAHVQGGMVGDLAFMLPEFMQSFFAGLAGSGVLTSVLRLVTKAAMEKTEHGLRKGTLLFLAIASFFEFLCILLYAFVFPKLPIVRYFRKKAASEGSKTVAADLAAAGDGQGINQDNSKFSQRLSNKQLILQNIDYCLDLFLIYVLTLSIFPGFLYENTGTHNLGSWYPLVLVAMYNLLDFISRYIPLVKCLKLESRKGLSIAIISRFLFVPAFYFTAKYGDQGWMIMLISLLGLTNGYLTVCVLTAAPKGYKGPEQNALGNILVVFLLGGIFAGVALDWLWIIGNGSF
;
A
#
# COMPACT_ATOMS: atom_id res chain seq x y z
N MET A 1 28.07 -43.04 12.38
CA MET A 1 27.46 -41.75 12.74
C MET A 1 28.53 -40.67 12.69
N ILE A 2 28.80 -40.16 11.48
CA ILE A 2 29.47 -38.88 11.20
C ILE A 2 28.84 -38.43 9.88
N ILE A 3 28.15 -37.29 9.90
CA ILE A 3 27.50 -36.66 8.74
C ILE A 3 28.54 -35.78 8.08
N THR A 4 28.88 -36.08 6.82
CA THR A 4 29.68 -35.21 5.95
C THR A 4 28.76 -34.31 5.12
N CYS A 5 29.08 -33.02 5.12
CA CYS A 5 28.39 -31.93 4.43
C CYS A 5 28.60 -32.05 2.91
N GLU A 6 27.54 -32.26 2.13
CA GLU A 6 27.59 -32.11 0.66
C GLU A 6 27.26 -30.68 0.27
N ALA A 7 28.24 -30.02 -0.36
CA ALA A 7 28.12 -28.71 -0.96
C ALA A 7 27.22 -28.79 -2.21
N VAL A 8 26.14 -28.00 -2.22
CA VAL A 8 25.28 -27.80 -3.39
C VAL A 8 26.06 -27.00 -4.43
N SER A 9 26.57 -27.68 -5.45
CA SER A 9 27.15 -27.07 -6.65
C SER A 9 26.06 -26.32 -7.42
N CYS A 10 26.25 -25.01 -7.59
CA CYS A 10 25.36 -24.14 -8.35
C CYS A 10 25.56 -24.44 -9.85
N ASN A 11 24.56 -25.05 -10.48
CA ASN A 11 24.62 -25.53 -11.85
C ASN A 11 24.58 -24.33 -12.82
N TYR A 12 25.73 -23.94 -13.37
CA TYR A 12 25.91 -22.78 -14.25
C TYR A 12 25.09 -22.87 -15.56
N ASN A 13 24.64 -24.06 -15.94
CA ASN A 13 23.92 -24.31 -17.19
C ASN A 13 22.41 -23.94 -17.15
N SER A 14 21.83 -23.63 -15.99
CA SER A 14 20.43 -23.13 -15.93
C SER A 14 20.31 -21.63 -16.23
N LEU A 15 21.40 -20.87 -16.11
CA LEU A 15 21.46 -19.45 -16.42
C LEU A 15 21.46 -19.17 -17.93
N GLU A 16 22.06 -20.05 -18.74
CA GLU A 16 22.04 -19.90 -20.21
C GLU A 16 20.66 -20.20 -20.81
N THR A 17 19.90 -21.14 -20.23
CA THR A 17 18.57 -21.50 -20.73
C THR A 17 17.52 -20.44 -20.39
N GLU A 18 17.61 -19.76 -19.24
CA GLU A 18 16.76 -18.59 -18.94
C GLU A 18 17.14 -17.35 -19.76
N CYS A 19 18.42 -17.20 -20.11
CA CYS A 19 18.85 -16.16 -21.06
C CYS A 19 18.30 -16.43 -22.47
N ALA A 20 18.23 -17.70 -22.90
CA ALA A 20 17.75 -18.09 -24.23
C ALA A 20 16.22 -17.96 -24.40
N VAL A 21 15.42 -18.13 -23.35
CA VAL A 21 13.96 -17.91 -23.42
C VAL A 21 13.61 -16.41 -23.41
N MET A 22 14.54 -15.54 -23.00
CA MET A 22 14.43 -14.07 -23.13
C MET A 22 14.93 -13.52 -24.48
N THR A 23 15.50 -14.35 -25.36
CA THR A 23 16.04 -13.96 -26.67
C THR A 23 15.49 -14.78 -27.82
N ILE A 24 14.16 -14.86 -27.95
CA ILE A 24 13.53 -15.21 -29.23
C ILE A 24 12.67 -14.05 -29.70
N GLY A 25 13.25 -13.26 -30.60
CA GLY A 25 12.59 -12.28 -31.45
C GLY A 25 12.83 -10.82 -31.06
N ASP A 26 13.96 -10.25 -31.49
CA ASP A 26 14.00 -8.86 -32.00
C ASP A 26 15.34 -8.61 -32.70
N GLU A 27 15.36 -8.82 -34.03
CA GLU A 27 16.32 -8.21 -34.92
C GLU A 27 16.05 -6.70 -35.00
N SER A 28 16.54 -5.94 -34.01
CA SER A 28 16.94 -4.54 -34.17
C SER A 28 17.52 -4.02 -32.85
N GLY A 29 18.83 -3.74 -32.81
CA GLY A 29 19.52 -3.21 -31.62
C GLY A 29 19.03 -1.84 -31.11
N VAL A 30 17.92 -1.32 -31.65
CA VAL A 30 17.29 -0.03 -31.29
C VAL A 30 16.22 -0.22 -30.18
N THR A 31 15.57 -1.39 -30.07
CA THR A 31 14.49 -1.62 -29.09
C THR A 31 14.98 -1.89 -27.66
N GLY A 32 16.23 -2.35 -27.50
CA GLY A 32 16.83 -2.62 -26.18
C GLY A 32 17.10 -1.37 -25.34
N ASN A 33 17.54 -0.27 -25.97
CA ASN A 33 17.86 0.98 -25.26
C ASN A 33 16.60 1.73 -24.77
N VAL A 34 15.52 1.73 -25.55
CA VAL A 34 14.25 2.39 -25.20
C VAL A 34 13.59 1.70 -23.98
N ARG A 35 13.82 0.40 -23.77
CA ARG A 35 13.26 -0.36 -22.63
C ARG A 35 13.79 0.09 -21.26
N HIS A 36 14.90 0.80 -21.19
CA HIS A 36 15.50 1.25 -19.92
C HIS A 36 15.48 2.77 -19.73
N GLU A 37 15.18 3.54 -20.79
CA GLU A 37 15.17 4.99 -20.73
C GLU A 37 14.04 5.51 -19.81
N GLY A 38 14.42 6.32 -18.82
CA GLY A 38 13.49 6.83 -17.82
C GLY A 38 13.12 5.84 -16.71
N LYS A 39 13.70 4.62 -16.65
CA LYS A 39 13.41 3.62 -15.61
C LYS A 39 13.60 4.17 -14.19
N ASN A 40 14.74 4.80 -13.91
CA ASN A 40 15.04 5.31 -12.56
C ASN A 40 14.09 6.44 -12.15
N VAL A 41 13.71 7.30 -13.10
CA VAL A 41 12.72 8.36 -12.87
C VAL A 41 11.34 7.75 -12.61
N ALA A 42 10.95 6.72 -13.37
CA ALA A 42 9.69 6.01 -13.15
C ALA A 42 9.64 5.35 -11.77
N VAL A 43 10.73 4.70 -11.34
CA VAL A 43 10.86 4.15 -9.98
C VAL A 43 10.66 5.26 -8.94
N LEU A 44 11.39 6.38 -9.04
CA LEU A 44 11.25 7.49 -8.09
C LEU A 44 9.82 8.06 -8.06
N VAL A 45 9.20 8.24 -9.23
CA VAL A 45 7.82 8.73 -9.32
C VAL A 45 6.85 7.73 -8.71
N CYS A 46 6.98 6.43 -8.98
CA CYS A 46 6.17 5.39 -8.33
C CYS A 46 6.30 5.44 -6.81
N TRP A 47 7.52 5.65 -6.28
CA TRP A 47 7.73 5.79 -4.85
C TRP A 47 6.99 6.99 -4.26
N ILE A 48 7.06 8.17 -4.89
CA ILE A 48 6.37 9.37 -4.41
C ILE A 48 4.85 9.19 -4.48
N LEU A 49 4.34 8.62 -5.58
CA LEU A 49 2.92 8.28 -5.76
C LEU A 49 2.43 7.30 -4.69
N GLY A 50 3.24 6.28 -4.39
CA GLY A 50 2.98 5.35 -3.29
C GLY A 50 2.89 6.04 -1.94
N LEU A 51 3.85 6.92 -1.63
CA LEU A 51 3.83 7.72 -0.41
C LEU A 51 2.57 8.58 -0.32
N GLY A 52 2.19 9.24 -1.41
CA GLY A 52 0.96 10.03 -1.51
C GLY A 52 -0.29 9.23 -1.19
N SER A 53 -0.38 7.97 -1.65
CA SER A 53 -1.58 7.14 -1.43
C SER A 53 -1.96 6.88 0.04
N LEU A 54 -1.04 7.12 0.99
CA LEU A 54 -1.28 6.80 2.40
C LEU A 54 -0.79 7.88 3.39
N VAL A 55 -0.04 8.89 2.95
CA VAL A 55 0.49 9.95 3.84
C VAL A 55 -0.60 10.80 4.48
N SER A 56 -1.71 11.04 3.78
CA SER A 56 -2.87 11.76 4.30
C SER A 56 -3.55 10.97 5.42
N TRP A 57 -3.87 9.69 5.19
CA TRP A 57 -4.45 8.80 6.20
C TRP A 57 -3.52 8.58 7.40
N ASN A 58 -2.24 8.28 7.15
CA ASN A 58 -1.26 8.06 8.22
C ASN A 58 -1.03 9.33 9.05
N SER A 59 -1.03 10.51 8.42
CA SER A 59 -0.96 11.78 9.15
C SER A 59 -2.16 11.93 10.09
N MET A 60 -3.36 11.57 9.62
CA MET A 60 -4.59 11.66 10.41
C MET A 60 -4.58 10.75 11.64
N LEU A 61 -4.12 9.51 11.49
CA LEU A 61 -3.97 8.58 12.62
C LEU A 61 -2.92 9.07 13.61
N THR A 62 -1.85 9.70 13.12
CA THR A 62 -0.74 10.16 13.95
C THR A 62 -1.11 11.34 14.84
N ILE A 63 -2.03 12.19 14.40
CA ILE A 63 -2.56 13.34 15.15
C ILE A 63 -3.76 12.98 16.03
N ALA A 64 -4.00 11.68 16.31
CA ALA A 64 -5.15 11.23 17.08
C ALA A 64 -5.30 11.93 18.45
N ASP A 65 -4.21 12.20 19.16
CA ASP A 65 -4.24 12.94 20.43
C ASP A 65 -4.94 14.30 20.31
N TYR A 66 -4.75 14.99 19.18
CA TYR A 66 -5.39 16.27 18.93
C TYR A 66 -6.89 16.11 18.80
N TYR A 67 -7.34 15.08 18.07
CA TYR A 67 -8.76 14.79 17.95
C TYR A 67 -9.38 14.31 19.27
N TYR A 68 -8.66 13.54 20.09
CA TYR A 68 -9.13 13.18 21.43
C TYR A 68 -9.26 14.40 22.35
N ALA A 69 -8.35 15.38 22.24
CA ALA A 69 -8.48 16.64 22.97
C ALA A 69 -9.67 17.50 22.49
N LEU A 70 -10.00 17.45 21.20
CA LEU A 70 -11.15 18.17 20.63
C LEU A 70 -12.50 17.49 20.89
N PHE A 71 -12.50 16.16 20.95
CA PHE A 71 -13.70 15.33 20.95
C PHE A 71 -13.62 14.27 22.06
N PRO A 72 -13.57 14.67 23.35
CA PRO A 72 -13.32 13.75 24.46
C PRO A 72 -14.42 12.71 24.65
N ASP A 73 -15.67 13.04 24.32
CA ASP A 73 -16.82 12.13 24.41
C ASP A 73 -16.92 11.16 23.21
N TYR A 74 -15.99 11.25 22.26
CA TYR A 74 -15.93 10.40 21.07
C TYR A 74 -14.69 9.51 21.10
N HIS A 75 -14.66 8.47 20.27
CA HIS A 75 -13.45 7.67 20.01
C HIS A 75 -12.93 7.91 18.57
N PRO A 76 -12.32 9.08 18.25
CA PRO A 76 -11.94 9.42 16.88
C PRO A 76 -11.10 8.36 16.17
N SER A 77 -10.06 7.79 16.80
CA SER A 77 -9.20 6.82 16.10
C SER A 77 -9.97 5.58 15.63
N ARG A 78 -10.96 5.13 16.40
CA ARG A 78 -11.79 3.97 16.07
C ARG A 78 -12.88 4.33 15.07
N VAL A 79 -13.62 5.41 15.32
CA VAL A 79 -14.73 5.84 14.47
C VAL A 79 -14.24 6.25 13.07
N LEU A 80 -13.17 7.02 12.96
CA LEU A 80 -12.64 7.45 11.67
C LEU A 80 -12.21 6.24 10.82
N THR A 81 -11.61 5.22 11.44
CA THR A 81 -11.27 3.97 10.74
C THR A 81 -12.52 3.23 10.25
N LEU A 82 -13.57 3.15 11.08
CA LEU A 82 -14.85 2.56 10.69
C LEU A 82 -15.57 3.34 9.58
N VAL A 83 -15.32 4.65 9.46
CA VAL A 83 -15.82 5.47 8.35
C VAL A 83 -14.97 5.27 7.11
N TYR A 84 -13.64 5.24 7.21
CA TYR A 84 -12.75 5.09 6.06
C TYR A 84 -12.98 3.77 5.31
N GLN A 85 -12.98 2.65 6.04
CA GLN A 85 -12.82 1.33 5.41
C GLN A 85 -13.99 0.83 4.57
N PRO A 86 -15.27 1.00 4.97
CA PRO A 86 -16.39 0.62 4.13
C PRO A 86 -16.41 1.36 2.79
N PHE A 87 -16.05 2.64 2.79
CA PHE A 87 -15.97 3.43 1.56
C PHE A 87 -14.79 3.00 0.69
N ALA A 88 -13.63 2.66 1.29
CA ALA A 88 -12.49 2.13 0.57
C ALA A 88 -12.81 0.77 -0.10
N VAL A 89 -13.25 -0.23 0.69
CA VAL A 89 -13.56 -1.58 0.18
C VAL A 89 -14.71 -1.55 -0.81
N GLY A 90 -15.80 -0.84 -0.50
CA GLY A 90 -16.98 -0.75 -1.35
C GLY A 90 -16.67 -0.08 -2.70
N THR A 91 -15.97 1.06 -2.66
CA THR A 91 -15.56 1.76 -3.89
C THR A 91 -14.59 0.89 -4.70
N MET A 92 -13.62 0.25 -4.06
CA MET A 92 -12.65 -0.61 -4.74
C MET A 92 -13.33 -1.79 -5.42
N ALA A 93 -14.30 -2.45 -4.77
CA ALA A 93 -15.05 -3.55 -5.36
C ALA A 93 -15.84 -3.11 -6.61
N ILE A 94 -16.49 -1.94 -6.56
CA ILE A 94 -17.23 -1.37 -7.70
C ILE A 94 -16.27 -1.05 -8.86
N LEU A 95 -15.12 -0.43 -8.55
CA LEU A 95 -14.12 -0.07 -9.55
C LEU A 95 -13.44 -1.30 -10.17
N ALA A 96 -13.15 -2.33 -9.37
CA ALA A 96 -12.58 -3.60 -9.84
C ALA A 96 -13.55 -4.40 -10.71
N TYR A 97 -14.86 -4.31 -10.45
CA TYR A 97 -15.88 -4.94 -11.29
C TYR A 97 -16.03 -4.25 -12.66
N ASN A 98 -15.82 -2.93 -12.69
CA ASN A 98 -15.98 -2.10 -13.89
C ASN A 98 -14.64 -1.71 -14.54
N GLU A 99 -13.53 -2.34 -14.15
CA GLU A 99 -12.18 -1.85 -14.43
C GLU A 99 -11.91 -1.74 -15.93
N ALA A 100 -12.45 -2.67 -16.71
CA ALA A 100 -12.29 -2.75 -18.16
C ALA A 100 -12.82 -1.51 -18.91
N LYS A 101 -13.78 -0.81 -18.30
CA LYS A 101 -14.53 0.29 -18.90
C LYS A 101 -14.04 1.65 -18.40
N ILE A 102 -13.27 1.68 -17.33
CA ILE A 102 -12.85 2.92 -16.67
C ILE A 102 -11.41 3.20 -17.02
N ASP A 103 -11.16 4.43 -17.46
CA ASP A 103 -9.82 4.90 -17.76
C ASP A 103 -9.00 5.12 -16.47
N THR A 104 -7.78 4.56 -16.43
CA THR A 104 -6.90 4.59 -15.27
C THR A 104 -6.46 6.02 -14.93
N ARG A 105 -6.24 6.86 -15.95
CA ARG A 105 -5.82 8.25 -15.76
C ARG A 105 -6.87 9.04 -14.99
N LYS A 106 -8.13 8.92 -15.40
CA LYS A 106 -9.25 9.58 -14.73
C LYS A 106 -9.38 9.14 -13.27
N ARG A 107 -9.24 7.82 -13.01
CA ARG A 107 -9.29 7.27 -11.65
C ARG A 107 -8.19 7.87 -10.77
N ASN A 108 -6.94 7.78 -11.20
CA ASN A 108 -5.81 8.22 -10.39
C ASN A 108 -5.79 9.73 -10.17
N LEU A 109 -6.08 10.54 -11.20
CA LEU A 109 -6.17 12.00 -11.03
C LEU A 109 -7.31 12.40 -10.10
N PHE A 110 -8.48 11.76 -10.23
CA PHE A 110 -9.59 11.99 -9.31
C PHE A 110 -9.20 11.64 -7.87
N GLY A 111 -8.59 10.47 -7.66
CA GLY A 111 -8.16 10.00 -6.35
C GLY A 111 -7.15 10.94 -5.68
N TYR A 112 -6.03 11.27 -6.34
CA TYR A 112 -5.05 12.20 -5.77
C TYR A 112 -5.61 13.61 -5.56
N THR A 113 -6.48 14.09 -6.46
CA THR A 113 -7.17 15.39 -6.27
C THR A 113 -8.07 15.35 -5.04
N LEU A 114 -8.79 14.25 -4.83
CA LEU A 114 -9.66 14.08 -3.68
C LEU A 114 -8.87 13.95 -2.38
N PHE A 115 -7.73 13.25 -2.37
CA PHE A 115 -6.81 13.24 -1.23
C PHE A 115 -6.29 14.63 -0.90
N PHE A 116 -5.78 15.38 -1.90
CA PHE A 116 -5.32 16.74 -1.72
C PHE A 116 -6.42 17.65 -1.17
N ALA A 117 -7.58 17.68 -1.83
CA ALA A 117 -8.70 18.54 -1.45
C ALA A 117 -9.18 18.20 -0.03
N SER A 118 -9.32 16.92 0.31
CA SER A 118 -9.79 16.50 1.64
C SER A 118 -8.77 16.82 2.73
N THR A 119 -7.48 16.60 2.47
CA THR A 119 -6.41 16.96 3.43
C THR A 119 -6.31 18.47 3.65
N PHE A 120 -6.42 19.26 2.57
CA PHE A 120 -6.43 20.71 2.65
C PHE A 120 -7.68 21.21 3.39
N LEU A 121 -8.85 20.62 3.16
CA LEU A 121 -10.08 20.96 3.86
C LEU A 121 -10.02 20.65 5.36
N LEU A 122 -9.24 19.66 5.82
CA LEU A 122 -9.01 19.44 7.25
C LEU A 122 -8.32 20.66 7.90
N ILE A 123 -7.37 21.29 7.21
CA ILE A 123 -6.73 22.55 7.65
C ILE A 123 -7.79 23.65 7.72
N VAL A 124 -8.63 23.77 6.69
CA VAL A 124 -9.70 24.79 6.65
C VAL A 124 -10.70 24.58 7.79
N VAL A 125 -11.09 23.34 8.09
CA VAL A 125 -11.99 23.01 9.21
C VAL A 125 -11.36 23.42 10.54
N ASP A 126 -10.09 23.10 10.79
CA ASP A 126 -9.38 23.52 12.00
C ASP A 126 -9.36 25.06 12.14
N LEU A 127 -9.01 25.76 11.06
CA LEU A 127 -8.93 27.22 11.08
C LEU A 127 -10.29 27.88 11.27
N ALA A 128 -11.32 27.40 10.56
CA ALA A 128 -12.68 27.94 10.63
C ALA A 128 -13.33 27.73 12.00
N THR A 129 -13.04 26.60 12.66
CA THR A 129 -13.54 26.32 14.02
C THR A 129 -12.65 26.91 15.10
N SER A 130 -11.52 27.50 14.73
CA SER A 130 -10.46 27.92 15.66
C SER A 130 -9.98 26.78 16.58
N GLY A 131 -10.02 25.54 16.08
CA GLY A 131 -9.72 24.35 16.86
C GLY A 131 -10.72 24.11 17.99
N ARG A 132 -11.99 24.50 17.81
CA ARG A 132 -13.08 24.15 18.73
C ARG A 132 -13.70 22.83 18.28
N GLY A 133 -13.93 21.95 19.25
CA GLY A 133 -14.64 20.69 19.04
C GLY A 133 -16.14 20.90 18.77
N GLY A 134 -16.90 19.80 18.91
CA GLY A 134 -18.35 19.78 18.75
C GLY A 134 -18.82 18.89 17.60
N VAL A 135 -20.13 18.65 17.55
CA VAL A 135 -20.74 17.69 16.61
C VAL A 135 -20.51 18.09 15.16
N GLY A 136 -20.67 19.38 14.82
CA GLY A 136 -20.51 19.88 13.44
C GLY A 136 -19.10 19.63 12.88
N PRO A 137 -18.02 20.11 13.53
CA PRO A 137 -16.65 19.82 13.12
C PRO A 137 -16.34 18.33 13.04
N TYR A 138 -16.82 17.54 14.00
CA TYR A 138 -16.62 16.09 14.00
C TYR A 138 -17.27 15.40 12.80
N VAL A 139 -18.52 15.73 12.49
CA VAL A 139 -19.23 15.22 11.30
C VAL A 139 -18.51 15.64 10.02
N GLY A 140 -18.02 16.89 9.95
CA GLY A 140 -17.22 17.38 8.83
C GLY A 140 -15.95 16.55 8.61
N ILE A 141 -15.23 16.23 9.70
CA ILE A 141 -14.06 15.35 9.65
C ILE A 141 -14.44 13.95 9.14
N CYS A 142 -15.53 13.35 9.64
CA CYS A 142 -16.01 12.04 9.17
C CYS A 142 -16.30 12.04 7.66
N VAL A 143 -16.91 13.10 7.12
CA VAL A 143 -17.16 13.22 5.67
C VAL A 143 -15.84 13.25 4.89
N LEU A 144 -14.84 13.99 5.36
CA LEU A 144 -13.51 14.04 4.73
C LEU A 144 -12.80 12.68 4.81
N VAL A 145 -13.01 11.92 5.88
CA VAL A 145 -12.47 10.55 6.00
C VAL A 145 -13.14 9.56 5.06
N ALA A 146 -14.46 9.66 4.87
CA ALA A 146 -15.14 8.88 3.84
C ALA A 146 -14.58 9.21 2.44
N ALA A 147 -14.28 10.49 2.18
CA ALA A 147 -13.62 10.91 0.94
C ALA A 147 -12.21 10.35 0.80
N PHE A 148 -11.42 10.22 1.88
CA PHE A 148 -10.14 9.51 1.86
C PHE A 148 -10.30 8.03 1.46
N GLY A 149 -11.30 7.32 1.99
CA GLY A 149 -11.55 5.93 1.59
C GLY A 149 -11.88 5.81 0.10
N ILE A 150 -12.69 6.73 -0.44
CA ILE A 150 -12.99 6.80 -1.88
C ILE A 150 -11.71 7.09 -2.69
N ALA A 151 -10.90 8.07 -2.25
CA ALA A 151 -9.66 8.46 -2.91
C ALA A 151 -8.66 7.29 -2.97
N ASP A 152 -8.52 6.57 -1.85
CA ASP A 152 -7.64 5.40 -1.72
C ASP A 152 -8.00 4.30 -2.71
N ALA A 153 -9.28 3.94 -2.79
CA ALA A 153 -9.77 2.95 -3.75
C ALA A 153 -9.49 3.34 -5.22
N HIS A 154 -9.56 4.64 -5.54
CA HIS A 154 -9.23 5.12 -6.87
C HIS A 154 -7.73 5.00 -7.17
N VAL A 155 -6.88 5.48 -6.25
CA VAL A 155 -5.42 5.51 -6.41
C VAL A 155 -4.81 4.12 -6.33
N GLN A 156 -5.03 3.37 -5.24
CA GLN A 156 -4.42 2.05 -5.08
C GLN A 156 -4.88 1.10 -6.19
N GLY A 157 -6.18 1.01 -6.46
CA GLY A 157 -6.69 0.17 -7.54
C GLY A 157 -6.16 0.56 -8.92
N GLY A 158 -6.16 1.86 -9.23
CA GLY A 158 -5.70 2.36 -10.52
C GLY A 158 -4.19 2.19 -10.73
N MET A 159 -3.38 2.58 -9.75
CA MET A 159 -1.92 2.43 -9.80
C MET A 159 -1.50 0.96 -9.81
N VAL A 160 -2.02 0.12 -8.91
CA VAL A 160 -1.64 -1.31 -8.88
C VAL A 160 -2.07 -2.02 -10.16
N GLY A 161 -3.25 -1.71 -10.70
CA GLY A 161 -3.66 -2.21 -12.01
C GLY A 161 -2.72 -1.78 -13.15
N ASP A 162 -2.30 -0.52 -13.19
CA ASP A 162 -1.39 -0.03 -14.22
C ASP A 162 0.01 -0.66 -14.11
N LEU A 163 0.53 -0.73 -12.88
CA LEU A 163 1.87 -1.24 -12.61
C LEU A 163 1.99 -2.77 -12.79
N ALA A 164 0.88 -3.50 -12.70
CA ALA A 164 0.85 -4.96 -12.82
C ALA A 164 1.32 -5.50 -14.18
N PHE A 165 1.22 -4.70 -15.25
CA PHE A 165 1.70 -5.06 -16.60
C PHE A 165 3.04 -4.43 -16.97
N MET A 166 3.67 -3.70 -16.04
CA MET A 166 4.96 -3.05 -16.23
C MET A 166 6.08 -3.88 -15.59
N LEU A 167 7.19 -3.23 -15.24
CA LEU A 167 8.28 -3.84 -14.49
C LEU A 167 7.90 -4.06 -13.01
N PRO A 168 8.22 -5.22 -12.41
CA PRO A 168 7.98 -5.49 -10.99
C PRO A 168 8.57 -4.43 -10.04
N GLU A 169 9.68 -3.80 -10.43
CA GLU A 169 10.33 -2.74 -9.65
C GLU A 169 9.43 -1.52 -9.47
N PHE A 170 8.52 -1.24 -10.41
CA PHE A 170 7.58 -0.12 -10.28
C PHE A 170 6.51 -0.43 -9.23
N MET A 171 5.92 -1.62 -9.29
CA MET A 171 4.97 -2.11 -8.28
C MET A 171 5.61 -2.10 -6.89
N GLN A 172 6.81 -2.66 -6.78
CA GLN A 172 7.55 -2.69 -5.54
C GLN A 172 7.84 -1.27 -5.02
N SER A 173 8.29 -0.38 -5.89
CA SER A 173 8.62 0.99 -5.52
C SER A 173 7.40 1.77 -5.03
N PHE A 174 6.24 1.57 -5.66
CA PHE A 174 4.96 2.12 -5.21
C PHE A 174 4.60 1.64 -3.80
N PHE A 175 4.64 0.33 -3.55
CA PHE A 175 4.35 -0.20 -2.22
C PHE A 175 5.41 0.18 -1.17
N ALA A 176 6.67 0.33 -1.56
CA ALA A 176 7.71 0.86 -0.67
C ALA A 176 7.46 2.33 -0.32
N GLY A 177 7.00 3.14 -1.27
CA GLY A 177 6.54 4.50 -1.00
C GLY A 177 5.38 4.54 0.00
N LEU A 178 4.40 3.67 -0.19
CA LEU A 178 3.24 3.50 0.70
C LEU A 178 3.69 3.21 2.14
N ALA A 179 4.63 2.30 2.36
CA ALA A 179 5.22 2.07 3.68
C ALA A 179 6.12 3.22 4.17
N GLY A 180 6.80 3.90 3.26
CA GLY A 180 7.59 5.09 3.55
C GLY A 180 6.76 6.20 4.18
N SER A 181 5.47 6.29 3.86
CA SER A 181 4.55 7.22 4.53
C SER A 181 4.41 6.92 6.03
N GLY A 182 4.39 5.65 6.44
CA GLY A 182 4.34 5.24 7.85
C GLY A 182 5.63 5.56 8.59
N VAL A 183 6.79 5.38 7.94
CA VAL A 183 8.09 5.80 8.50
C VAL A 183 8.12 7.32 8.69
N LEU A 184 7.68 8.07 7.67
CA LEU A 184 7.61 9.54 7.73
C LEU A 184 6.75 10.00 8.91
N THR A 185 5.54 9.44 9.07
CA THR A 185 4.66 9.85 10.16
C THR A 185 5.17 9.40 11.53
N SER A 186 5.78 8.22 11.65
CA SER A 186 6.47 7.79 12.88
C SER A 186 7.60 8.74 13.28
N VAL A 187 8.46 9.14 12.33
CA VAL A 187 9.54 10.10 12.59
C VAL A 187 8.96 11.44 13.03
N LEU A 188 8.00 11.98 12.28
CA LEU A 188 7.34 13.24 12.62
C LEU A 188 6.69 13.17 14.00
N ARG A 189 6.09 12.03 14.37
CA ARG A 189 5.45 11.82 15.68
C ARG A 189 6.45 11.84 16.82
N LEU A 190 7.58 11.16 16.66
CA LEU A 190 8.66 11.15 17.65
C LEU A 190 9.27 12.55 17.81
N VAL A 191 9.52 13.25 16.69
CA VAL A 191 10.06 14.62 16.70
C VAL A 191 9.09 15.60 17.34
N THR A 192 7.80 15.56 16.97
CA THR A 192 6.80 16.47 17.53
C THR A 192 6.55 16.20 19.01
N LYS A 193 6.56 14.94 19.45
CA LYS A 193 6.53 14.64 20.88
C LYS A 193 7.75 15.23 21.60
N ALA A 194 8.96 15.00 21.08
CA ALA A 194 10.18 15.53 21.69
C ALA A 194 10.23 17.07 21.73
N ALA A 195 9.77 17.73 20.66
CA ALA A 195 9.91 19.17 20.48
C ALA A 195 8.74 19.99 21.05
N MET A 196 7.51 19.44 21.05
CA MET A 196 6.28 20.22 21.26
C MET A 196 5.53 19.89 22.54
N GLU A 197 5.93 18.85 23.29
CA GLU A 197 5.25 18.42 24.55
C GLU A 197 5.16 19.54 25.60
N LYS A 198 6.08 20.52 25.57
CA LYS A 198 6.13 21.65 26.53
C LYS A 198 5.67 22.99 25.95
N THR A 199 5.18 23.04 24.72
CA THR A 199 4.83 24.30 24.03
C THR A 199 3.34 24.60 24.10
N GLU A 200 2.99 25.85 24.42
CA GLU A 200 1.59 26.31 24.39
C GLU A 200 1.00 26.18 22.98
N HIS A 201 -0.15 25.51 22.86
CA HIS A 201 -0.76 25.10 21.58
C HIS A 201 0.12 24.25 20.65
N GLY A 202 1.15 23.58 21.19
CA GLY A 202 2.08 22.75 20.42
C GLY A 202 1.36 21.66 19.62
N LEU A 203 0.35 21.02 20.21
CA LEU A 203 -0.41 19.92 19.59
C LEU A 203 -1.18 20.36 18.32
N ARG A 204 -1.79 21.55 18.34
CA ARG A 204 -2.51 22.11 17.19
C ARG A 204 -1.54 22.54 16.09
N LYS A 205 -0.45 23.25 16.45
CA LYS A 205 0.58 23.65 15.48
C LYS A 205 1.25 22.44 14.81
N GLY A 206 1.53 21.40 15.59
CA GLY A 206 2.00 20.11 15.08
C GLY A 206 1.00 19.54 14.07
N THR A 207 -0.26 19.44 14.45
CA THR A 207 -1.33 18.94 13.56
C THR A 207 -1.41 19.68 12.23
N LEU A 208 -1.42 21.02 12.26
CA LEU A 208 -1.44 21.83 11.05
C LEU A 208 -0.20 21.62 10.18
N LEU A 209 0.97 21.46 10.78
CA LEU A 209 2.22 21.15 10.06
C LEU A 209 2.13 19.77 9.37
N PHE A 210 1.63 18.75 10.06
CA PHE A 210 1.42 17.41 9.47
C PHE A 210 0.49 17.47 8.26
N LEU A 211 -0.67 18.10 8.41
CA LEU A 211 -1.65 18.24 7.34
C LEU A 211 -1.11 19.06 6.16
N ALA A 212 -0.28 20.08 6.41
CA ALA A 212 0.36 20.87 5.37
C ALA A 212 1.41 20.05 4.59
N ILE A 213 2.24 19.28 5.29
CA ILE A 213 3.22 18.37 4.66
C ILE A 213 2.49 17.32 3.80
N ALA A 214 1.44 16.69 4.35
CA ALA A 214 0.63 15.73 3.61
C ALA A 214 0.00 16.38 2.36
N SER A 215 -0.63 17.56 2.50
CA SER A 215 -1.22 18.30 1.37
C SER A 215 -0.19 18.62 0.28
N PHE A 216 1.05 18.97 0.65
CA PHE A 216 2.12 19.19 -0.31
C PHE A 216 2.47 17.92 -1.10
N PHE A 217 2.63 16.78 -0.42
CA PHE A 217 2.90 15.51 -1.10
C PHE A 217 1.75 15.07 -2.02
N GLU A 218 0.50 15.25 -1.60
CA GLU A 218 -0.68 14.94 -2.43
C GLU A 218 -0.72 15.82 -3.68
N PHE A 219 -0.47 17.13 -3.53
CA PHE A 219 -0.38 18.04 -4.68
C PHE A 219 0.74 17.65 -5.64
N LEU A 220 1.92 17.28 -5.09
CA LEU A 220 3.03 16.77 -5.88
C LEU A 220 2.65 15.50 -6.64
N CYS A 221 1.88 14.59 -6.04
CA CYS A 221 1.39 13.38 -6.71
C CYS A 221 0.49 13.70 -7.91
N ILE A 222 -0.39 14.70 -7.80
CA ILE A 222 -1.20 15.18 -8.92
C ILE A 222 -0.29 15.64 -10.06
N LEU A 223 0.71 16.48 -9.78
CA LEU A 223 1.62 17.01 -10.79
C LEU A 223 2.44 15.90 -11.46
N LEU A 224 3.02 15.00 -10.66
CA LEU A 224 3.84 13.89 -11.14
C LEU A 224 3.02 12.94 -12.01
N TYR A 225 1.81 12.56 -11.58
CA TYR A 225 0.96 11.66 -12.35
C TYR A 225 0.38 12.34 -13.61
N ALA A 226 0.01 13.62 -13.53
CA ALA A 226 -0.55 14.34 -14.67
C ALA A 226 0.48 14.58 -15.77
N PHE A 227 1.70 15.00 -15.39
CA PHE A 227 2.65 15.61 -16.33
C PHE A 227 3.94 14.81 -16.55
N VAL A 228 4.39 14.04 -15.56
CA VAL A 228 5.69 13.34 -15.62
C VAL A 228 5.50 11.87 -15.99
N PHE A 229 4.78 11.11 -15.16
CA PHE A 229 4.60 9.67 -15.28
C PHE A 229 4.17 9.20 -16.69
N PRO A 230 3.11 9.76 -17.32
CA PRO A 230 2.67 9.31 -18.65
C PRO A 230 3.66 9.59 -19.77
N LYS A 231 4.58 10.55 -19.60
CA LYS A 231 5.53 10.96 -20.64
C LYS A 231 6.82 10.14 -20.63
N LEU A 232 7.08 9.37 -19.57
CA LEU A 232 8.29 8.57 -19.45
C LEU A 232 8.33 7.48 -20.54
N PRO A 233 9.45 7.34 -21.30
CA PRO A 233 9.54 6.40 -22.42
C PRO A 233 9.18 4.96 -22.05
N ILE A 234 9.71 4.46 -20.93
CA ILE A 234 9.41 3.12 -20.43
C ILE A 234 7.93 2.92 -20.07
N VAL A 235 7.28 3.92 -19.47
CA VAL A 235 5.85 3.87 -19.11
C VAL A 235 4.99 3.86 -20.38
N ARG A 236 5.32 4.73 -21.35
CA ARG A 236 4.66 4.77 -22.66
C ARG A 236 4.79 3.43 -23.39
N TYR A 237 5.97 2.81 -23.36
CA TYR A 237 6.21 1.49 -23.95
C TYR A 237 5.24 0.44 -23.40
N PHE A 238 5.15 0.28 -22.06
CA PHE A 238 4.25 -0.71 -21.46
C PHE A 238 2.78 -0.40 -21.70
N ARG A 239 2.38 0.88 -21.68
CA ARG A 239 1.00 1.28 -21.99
C ARG A 239 0.63 1.01 -23.45
N LYS A 240 1.55 1.27 -24.40
CA LYS A 240 1.36 0.90 -25.82
C LYS A 240 1.24 -0.61 -25.99
N LYS A 241 2.09 -1.39 -25.32
CA LYS A 241 2.01 -2.86 -25.30
C LYS A 241 0.65 -3.33 -24.78
N ALA A 242 0.21 -2.85 -23.62
CA ALA A 242 -1.09 -3.22 -23.06
C ALA A 242 -2.26 -2.83 -23.98
N ALA A 243 -2.19 -1.67 -24.64
CA ALA A 243 -3.18 -1.25 -25.62
C ALA A 243 -3.21 -2.17 -26.86
N SER A 244 -2.04 -2.58 -27.36
CA SER A 244 -1.92 -3.55 -28.46
C SER A 244 -2.39 -4.96 -28.10
N GLU A 245 -2.54 -5.25 -26.81
CA GLU A 245 -3.12 -6.49 -26.26
C GLU A 245 -4.61 -6.34 -25.92
N GLY A 246 -5.21 -5.17 -26.19
CA GLY A 246 -6.65 -4.91 -26.08
C GLY A 246 -7.07 -4.10 -24.85
N SER A 247 -6.12 -3.51 -24.12
CA SER A 247 -6.42 -2.70 -22.94
C SER A 247 -6.97 -1.34 -23.34
N LYS A 248 -8.18 -1.02 -22.84
CA LYS A 248 -8.80 0.30 -23.03
C LYS A 248 -8.47 1.28 -21.89
N THR A 249 -7.93 0.79 -20.79
CA THR A 249 -7.72 1.57 -19.55
C THR A 249 -6.59 2.60 -19.65
N VAL A 250 -5.71 2.44 -20.64
CA VAL A 250 -4.51 3.26 -20.86
C VAL A 250 -4.71 4.35 -21.94
N ALA A 251 -5.91 4.45 -22.52
CA ALA A 251 -6.17 5.28 -23.70
C ALA A 251 -5.97 6.78 -23.42
N ALA A 252 -6.50 7.33 -22.32
CA ALA A 252 -6.33 8.75 -22.02
C ALA A 252 -4.89 9.08 -21.60
N ASP A 253 -4.18 8.12 -21.02
CA ASP A 253 -2.77 8.25 -20.65
C ASP A 253 -1.86 8.32 -21.88
N LEU A 254 -2.10 7.47 -22.88
CA LEU A 254 -1.41 7.54 -24.16
C LEU A 254 -1.71 8.86 -24.91
N ALA A 255 -2.98 9.29 -24.89
CA ALA A 255 -3.36 10.58 -25.48
C ALA A 255 -2.63 11.76 -24.79
N ALA A 256 -2.57 11.76 -23.45
CA ALA A 256 -1.86 12.79 -22.69
C ALA A 256 -0.33 12.78 -22.90
N ALA A 257 0.23 11.63 -23.33
CA ALA A 257 1.64 11.49 -23.71
C ALA A 257 1.92 11.94 -25.17
N GLY A 258 0.89 12.32 -25.94
CA GLY A 258 1.00 12.70 -27.34
C GLY A 258 0.89 11.53 -28.33
N ASP A 259 0.46 10.35 -27.88
CA ASP A 259 0.34 9.13 -28.70
C ASP A 259 -1.10 8.88 -29.21
N GLY A 260 -1.92 9.93 -29.32
CA GLY A 260 -3.37 9.84 -29.53
C GLY A 260 -3.87 9.37 -30.91
N GLN A 261 -2.98 9.05 -31.85
CA GLN A 261 -3.35 8.61 -33.20
C GLN A 261 -2.57 7.36 -33.60
N GLY A 262 -3.26 6.23 -33.80
CA GLY A 262 -2.65 5.06 -34.45
C GLY A 262 -3.03 3.67 -33.94
N ILE A 263 -3.89 3.52 -32.94
CA ILE A 263 -4.39 2.18 -32.58
C ILE A 263 -5.62 1.90 -33.46
N ASN A 264 -5.37 1.40 -34.66
CA ASN A 264 -6.40 0.80 -35.50
C ASN A 264 -7.15 -0.23 -34.65
N GLN A 265 -8.43 0.05 -34.36
CA GLN A 265 -9.35 -0.90 -33.78
C GLN A 265 -9.71 -1.97 -34.80
N ASP A 266 -8.74 -2.80 -35.18
CA ASP A 266 -9.05 -4.06 -35.83
C ASP A 266 -9.57 -5.01 -34.73
N ASN A 267 -10.85 -4.82 -34.38
CA ASN A 267 -11.58 -5.56 -33.35
C ASN A 267 -11.68 -7.07 -33.64
N SER A 268 -11.07 -7.57 -34.72
CA SER A 268 -11.27 -8.89 -35.30
C SER A 268 -10.30 -9.98 -34.82
N LYS A 269 -9.24 -9.65 -34.05
CA LYS A 269 -8.22 -10.63 -33.61
C LYS A 269 -7.83 -10.59 -32.12
N PHE A 270 -8.56 -9.88 -31.26
CA PHE A 270 -8.24 -9.90 -29.82
C PHE A 270 -8.69 -11.22 -29.19
N SER A 271 -7.70 -12.08 -28.92
CA SER A 271 -7.78 -13.25 -28.05
C SER A 271 -8.69 -12.95 -26.84
N GLN A 272 -9.67 -13.82 -26.62
CA GLN A 272 -10.72 -13.66 -25.62
C GLN A 272 -10.10 -13.48 -24.22
N ARG A 273 -10.15 -12.23 -23.72
CA ARG A 273 -9.69 -11.85 -22.38
C ARG A 273 -10.38 -12.72 -21.33
N LEU A 274 -9.62 -13.25 -20.37
CA LEU A 274 -10.19 -13.95 -19.21
C LEU A 274 -11.15 -13.03 -18.43
N SER A 275 -12.27 -13.60 -17.99
CA SER A 275 -13.19 -12.90 -17.10
C SER A 275 -12.59 -12.72 -15.69
N ASN A 276 -13.04 -11.69 -14.95
CA ASN A 276 -12.60 -11.47 -13.57
C ASN A 276 -12.84 -12.70 -12.67
N LYS A 277 -13.91 -13.47 -12.93
CA LYS A 277 -14.18 -14.74 -12.22
C LYS A 277 -13.10 -15.80 -12.49
N GLN A 278 -12.67 -15.95 -13.75
CA GLN A 278 -11.60 -16.89 -14.10
C GLN A 278 -10.26 -16.46 -13.52
N LEU A 279 -9.95 -15.16 -13.54
CA LEU A 279 -8.73 -14.62 -12.93
C LEU A 279 -8.68 -14.89 -11.42
N ILE A 280 -9.80 -14.71 -10.71
CA ILE A 280 -9.93 -15.05 -9.28
C ILE A 280 -9.72 -16.54 -9.07
N LEU A 281 -10.40 -17.40 -9.83
CA LEU A 281 -10.29 -18.86 -9.67
C LEU A 281 -8.86 -19.37 -9.91
N GLN A 282 -8.13 -18.80 -10.87
CA GLN A 282 -6.74 -19.18 -11.17
C GLN A 282 -5.71 -18.63 -10.18
N ASN A 283 -6.06 -17.60 -9.41
CA ASN A 283 -5.15 -16.91 -8.48
C ASN A 283 -5.74 -16.77 -7.08
N ILE A 284 -6.63 -17.68 -6.70
CA ILE A 284 -7.33 -17.63 -5.41
C ILE A 284 -6.34 -17.79 -4.25
N ASP A 285 -5.26 -18.54 -4.45
CA ASP A 285 -4.12 -18.65 -3.53
C ASP A 285 -3.54 -17.26 -3.24
N TYR A 286 -3.13 -16.51 -4.27
CA TYR A 286 -2.58 -15.16 -4.11
C TYR A 286 -3.57 -14.16 -3.51
N CYS A 287 -4.86 -14.27 -3.89
CA CYS A 287 -5.91 -13.42 -3.34
C CYS A 287 -6.11 -13.65 -1.84
N LEU A 288 -6.22 -14.92 -1.43
CA LEU A 288 -6.34 -15.30 -0.03
C LEU A 288 -5.06 -14.98 0.75
N ASP A 289 -3.90 -15.18 0.15
CA ASP A 289 -2.60 -14.86 0.73
C ASP A 289 -2.51 -13.37 1.11
N LEU A 290 -2.86 -12.44 0.20
CA LEU A 290 -2.93 -11.02 0.53
C LEU A 290 -3.98 -10.71 1.60
N PHE A 291 -5.18 -11.29 1.48
CA PHE A 291 -6.23 -11.10 2.47
C PHE A 291 -5.75 -11.51 3.87
N LEU A 292 -5.15 -12.70 4.00
CA LEU A 292 -4.64 -13.25 5.26
C LEU A 292 -3.46 -12.46 5.81
N ILE A 293 -2.57 -11.94 4.94
CA ILE A 293 -1.48 -11.05 5.35
C ILE A 293 -2.04 -9.87 6.14
N TYR A 294 -3.03 -9.19 5.59
CA TYR A 294 -3.59 -7.97 6.17
C TYR A 294 -4.59 -8.25 7.30
N VAL A 295 -5.34 -9.35 7.25
CA VAL A 295 -6.17 -9.79 8.39
C VAL A 295 -5.34 -9.94 9.65
N LEU A 296 -4.23 -10.68 9.56
CA LEU A 296 -3.37 -10.92 10.71
C LEU A 296 -2.64 -9.65 11.16
N THR A 297 -2.08 -8.89 10.22
CA THR A 297 -1.33 -7.69 10.57
C THR A 297 -2.23 -6.68 11.27
N LEU A 298 -3.41 -6.41 10.73
CA LEU A 298 -4.30 -5.36 11.25
C LEU A 298 -5.16 -5.83 12.41
N SER A 299 -5.21 -7.14 12.69
CA SER A 299 -5.77 -7.62 13.96
C SER A 299 -4.82 -7.45 15.14
N ILE A 300 -3.54 -7.13 14.92
CA ILE A 300 -2.55 -6.91 15.99
C ILE A 300 -2.09 -5.44 15.98
N PHE A 301 -1.72 -4.92 14.82
CA PHE A 301 -1.18 -3.57 14.67
C PHE A 301 -2.27 -2.59 14.17
N PRO A 302 -2.44 -1.40 14.78
CA PRO A 302 -1.73 -0.89 15.96
C PRO A 302 -2.48 -1.11 17.30
N GLY A 303 -3.75 -1.56 17.28
CA GLY A 303 -4.65 -1.52 18.44
C GLY A 303 -4.11 -2.23 19.68
N PHE A 304 -3.78 -3.52 19.55
CA PHE A 304 -3.18 -4.31 20.63
C PHE A 304 -1.94 -3.64 21.26
N LEU A 305 -1.12 -2.94 20.47
CA LEU A 305 0.13 -2.32 20.94
C LEU A 305 -0.13 -1.12 21.87
N TYR A 306 -1.19 -0.36 21.62
CA TYR A 306 -1.57 0.78 22.44
C TYR A 306 -2.30 0.38 23.72
N GLU A 307 -3.09 -0.71 23.69
CA GLU A 307 -4.10 -0.97 24.72
C GLU A 307 -3.79 -2.20 25.60
N ASN A 308 -3.03 -3.19 25.10
CA ASN A 308 -2.96 -4.52 25.72
C ASN A 308 -1.56 -4.90 26.23
N THR A 309 -0.59 -3.99 26.17
CA THR A 309 0.80 -4.33 26.51
C THR A 309 1.17 -4.06 27.97
N GLY A 310 0.35 -3.34 28.75
CA GLY A 310 0.60 -3.07 30.18
C GLY A 310 1.58 -1.92 30.45
N THR A 311 2.25 -1.94 31.61
CA THR A 311 3.20 -0.89 32.05
C THR A 311 4.63 -1.20 31.64
N HIS A 312 5.33 -0.21 31.05
CA HIS A 312 6.69 -0.38 30.51
C HIS A 312 7.63 0.75 30.95
N ASN A 313 8.94 0.47 30.95
CA ASN A 313 9.98 1.45 31.29
C ASN A 313 10.00 2.65 30.34
N LEU A 314 9.58 2.46 29.08
CA LEU A 314 9.48 3.51 28.07
C LEU A 314 8.26 4.43 28.27
N GLY A 315 7.35 4.12 29.21
CA GLY A 315 6.16 4.93 29.50
C GLY A 315 5.36 5.26 28.25
N SER A 316 4.99 6.55 28.08
CA SER A 316 4.22 7.01 26.92
C SER A 316 4.98 6.93 25.58
N TRP A 317 6.28 6.64 25.58
CA TRP A 317 7.07 6.43 24.36
C TRP A 317 6.96 5.01 23.82
N TYR A 318 6.51 4.07 24.65
CA TYR A 318 6.51 2.66 24.28
C TYR A 318 5.69 2.35 23.02
N PRO A 319 4.41 2.76 22.90
CA PRO A 319 3.63 2.50 21.67
C PRO A 319 4.23 3.19 20.44
N LEU A 320 4.85 4.37 20.62
CA LEU A 320 5.49 5.09 19.51
C LEU A 320 6.71 4.35 18.98
N VAL A 321 7.51 3.76 19.87
CA VAL A 321 8.65 2.91 19.49
C VAL A 321 8.15 1.66 18.76
N LEU A 322 7.12 0.99 19.27
CA LEU A 322 6.56 -0.20 18.62
C LEU A 322 6.05 0.10 17.20
N VAL A 323 5.33 1.21 17.03
CA VAL A 323 4.83 1.66 15.72
C VAL A 323 5.96 2.05 14.78
N ALA A 324 6.98 2.76 15.28
CA ALA A 324 8.14 3.12 14.48
C ALA A 324 8.91 1.87 14.01
N MET A 325 9.09 0.88 14.88
CA MET A 325 9.76 -0.38 14.53
C MET A 325 8.96 -1.18 13.51
N TYR A 326 7.63 -1.28 13.66
CA TYR A 326 6.78 -1.88 12.64
C TYR A 326 6.97 -1.21 11.27
N ASN A 327 6.77 0.11 11.20
CA ASN A 327 6.80 0.87 9.96
C ASN A 327 8.18 0.82 9.29
N LEU A 328 9.26 0.88 10.08
CA LEU A 328 10.63 0.82 9.56
C LEU A 328 10.92 -0.55 8.92
N LEU A 329 10.57 -1.64 9.59
CA LEU A 329 10.84 -2.98 9.08
C LEU A 329 9.86 -3.37 7.96
N ASP A 330 8.62 -2.88 7.98
CA ASP A 330 7.69 -3.00 6.83
C ASP A 330 8.26 -2.27 5.61
N PHE A 331 8.80 -1.06 5.78
CA PHE A 331 9.43 -0.31 4.69
C PHE A 331 10.67 -1.02 4.11
N ILE A 332 11.63 -1.41 4.97
CA ILE A 332 12.87 -2.06 4.53
C ILE A 332 12.58 -3.38 3.83
N SER A 333 11.64 -4.17 4.37
CA SER A 333 11.36 -5.52 3.87
C SER A 333 10.78 -5.55 2.46
N ARG A 334 10.12 -4.47 2.02
CA ARG A 334 9.61 -4.33 0.65
C ARG A 334 10.71 -4.28 -0.41
N TYR A 335 11.96 -4.04 -0.02
CA TYR A 335 13.13 -4.09 -0.91
C TYR A 335 13.84 -5.44 -0.92
N ILE A 336 13.56 -6.35 0.03
CA ILE A 336 14.16 -7.69 0.07
C ILE A 336 13.99 -8.45 -1.26
N PRO A 337 12.82 -8.42 -1.93
CA PRO A 337 12.62 -9.11 -3.20
C PRO A 337 13.49 -8.63 -4.38
N LEU A 338 14.20 -7.50 -4.26
CA LEU A 338 15.20 -7.07 -5.25
C LEU A 338 16.41 -8.00 -5.29
N VAL A 339 16.74 -8.59 -4.14
CA VAL A 339 17.80 -9.58 -4.03
C VAL A 339 17.22 -10.91 -4.50
N LYS A 340 17.54 -11.31 -5.74
CA LYS A 340 16.92 -12.46 -6.41
C LYS A 340 16.93 -13.76 -5.56
N CYS A 341 18.00 -14.02 -4.81
CA CYS A 341 18.09 -15.21 -3.97
C CYS A 341 17.19 -15.19 -2.73
N LEU A 342 16.76 -14.00 -2.29
CA LEU A 342 15.83 -13.82 -1.18
C LEU A 342 14.39 -13.64 -1.65
N LYS A 343 14.12 -13.68 -2.96
CA LYS A 343 12.77 -13.52 -3.49
C LYS A 343 12.03 -14.85 -3.47
N LEU A 344 11.00 -14.95 -2.64
CA LEU A 344 10.12 -16.11 -2.64
C LEU A 344 9.10 -16.03 -3.78
N GLU A 345 9.30 -16.85 -4.81
CA GLU A 345 8.41 -16.94 -5.98
C GLU A 345 7.56 -18.23 -6.00
N SER A 346 7.85 -19.19 -5.12
CA SER A 346 7.07 -20.43 -5.03
C SER A 346 5.68 -20.13 -4.47
N ARG A 347 4.62 -20.40 -5.27
CA ARG A 347 3.20 -20.28 -4.84
C ARG A 347 2.95 -20.98 -3.51
N LYS A 348 3.32 -22.27 -3.42
CA LYS A 348 3.17 -23.05 -2.17
C LYS A 348 4.02 -22.48 -1.03
N GLY A 349 5.24 -22.04 -1.33
CA GLY A 349 6.13 -21.43 -0.34
C GLY A 349 5.52 -20.15 0.25
N LEU A 350 4.92 -19.31 -0.59
CA LEU A 350 4.23 -18.08 -0.16
C LEU A 350 3.07 -18.41 0.76
N SER A 351 2.16 -19.29 0.35
CA SER A 351 1.00 -19.63 1.18
C SER A 351 1.41 -20.26 2.52
N ILE A 352 2.42 -21.14 2.54
CA ILE A 352 2.96 -21.71 3.79
C ILE A 352 3.54 -20.61 4.68
N ALA A 353 4.35 -19.71 4.12
CA ALA A 353 4.95 -18.61 4.87
C ALA A 353 3.90 -17.64 5.42
N ILE A 354 2.79 -17.43 4.72
CA ILE A 354 1.71 -16.53 5.14
C ILE A 354 0.86 -17.18 6.23
N ILE A 355 0.49 -18.45 6.05
CA ILE A 355 -0.25 -19.21 7.07
C ILE A 355 0.58 -19.33 8.36
N SER A 356 1.90 -19.54 8.27
CA SER A 356 2.76 -19.62 9.46
C SER A 356 2.82 -18.31 10.24
N ARG A 357 2.55 -17.15 9.61
CA ARG A 357 2.45 -15.87 10.34
C ARG A 357 1.37 -15.90 11.43
N PHE A 358 0.34 -16.73 11.33
CA PHE A 358 -0.68 -16.83 12.39
C PHE A 358 -0.12 -17.31 13.74
N LEU A 359 1.10 -17.86 13.77
CA LEU A 359 1.85 -18.11 15.00
C LEU A 359 2.21 -16.82 15.77
N PHE A 360 2.16 -15.65 15.10
CA PHE A 360 2.28 -14.36 15.79
C PHE A 360 1.16 -14.15 16.81
N VAL A 361 -0.08 -14.58 16.56
CA VAL A 361 -1.19 -14.38 17.51
C VAL A 361 -0.88 -14.95 18.90
N PRO A 362 -0.58 -16.26 19.07
CA PRO A 362 -0.19 -16.77 20.37
C PRO A 362 1.12 -16.13 20.88
N ALA A 363 2.10 -15.85 20.00
CA ALA A 363 3.35 -15.22 20.43
C ALA A 363 3.11 -13.83 21.08
N PHE A 364 2.34 -12.94 20.44
CA PHE A 364 1.99 -11.64 21.00
C PHE A 364 1.20 -11.77 22.30
N TYR A 365 0.25 -12.71 22.38
CA TYR A 365 -0.50 -12.98 23.62
C TYR A 365 0.41 -13.39 24.78
N PHE A 366 1.31 -14.35 24.57
CA PHE A 366 2.24 -14.80 25.60
C PHE A 366 3.24 -13.71 25.97
N THR A 367 3.77 -12.96 25.00
CA THR A 367 4.72 -11.88 25.26
C THR A 367 4.07 -10.73 26.04
N ALA A 368 2.80 -10.38 25.80
CA ALA A 368 2.12 -9.36 26.60
C ALA A 368 1.91 -9.78 28.07
N LYS A 369 1.81 -11.08 28.36
CA LYS A 369 1.62 -11.58 29.73
C LYS A 369 2.93 -11.86 30.48
N TYR A 370 3.94 -12.35 29.77
CA TYR A 370 5.13 -12.93 30.39
C TYR A 370 6.44 -12.37 29.84
N GLY A 371 6.40 -11.67 28.71
CA GLY A 371 7.58 -11.12 28.05
C GLY A 371 7.91 -9.71 28.52
N ASP A 372 9.17 -9.33 28.33
CA ASP A 372 9.61 -7.95 28.51
C ASP A 372 9.35 -7.08 27.27
N GLN A 373 9.58 -5.78 27.43
CA GLN A 373 9.46 -4.78 26.35
C GLN A 373 10.31 -5.11 25.11
N GLY A 374 11.46 -5.78 25.27
CA GLY A 374 12.37 -6.14 24.18
C GLY A 374 11.81 -7.24 23.28
N TRP A 375 11.19 -8.27 23.88
CA TRP A 375 10.50 -9.32 23.13
C TRP A 375 9.35 -8.77 22.29
N MET A 376 8.58 -7.83 22.83
CA MET A 376 7.49 -7.18 22.09
C MET A 376 8.03 -6.36 20.91
N ILE A 377 9.12 -5.60 21.12
CA ILE A 377 9.80 -4.86 20.05
C ILE A 377 10.30 -5.80 18.94
N MET A 378 10.84 -6.96 19.31
CA MET A 378 11.27 -7.97 18.34
C MET A 378 10.09 -8.54 17.55
N LEU A 379 9.00 -8.94 18.21
CA LEU A 379 7.82 -9.50 17.54
C LEU A 379 7.18 -8.49 16.58
N ILE A 380 7.05 -7.22 16.98
CA ILE A 380 6.48 -6.21 16.09
C ILE A 380 7.38 -5.89 14.89
N SER A 381 8.70 -5.94 15.09
CA SER A 381 9.68 -5.80 14.00
C SER A 381 9.55 -6.95 13.00
N LEU A 382 9.40 -8.19 13.48
CA LEU A 382 9.18 -9.37 12.63
C LEU A 382 7.82 -9.33 11.93
N LEU A 383 6.78 -8.82 12.59
CA LEU A 383 5.47 -8.63 11.98
C LEU A 383 5.55 -7.65 10.79
N GLY A 384 6.22 -6.50 10.97
CA GLY A 384 6.46 -5.53 9.90
C GLY A 384 7.30 -6.12 8.77
N LEU A 385 8.42 -6.77 9.11
CA LEU A 385 9.31 -7.39 8.14
C LEU A 385 8.60 -8.44 7.27
N THR A 386 7.79 -9.31 7.87
CA THR A 386 7.07 -10.34 7.11
C THR A 386 5.89 -9.77 6.33
N ASN A 387 5.25 -8.70 6.83
CA ASN A 387 4.14 -8.03 6.14
C ASN A 387 4.60 -7.44 4.80
N GLY A 388 5.62 -6.58 4.82
CA GLY A 388 6.09 -5.87 3.63
C GLY A 388 6.71 -6.82 2.60
N TYR A 389 7.56 -7.74 3.07
CA TYR A 389 8.21 -8.74 2.22
C TYR A 389 7.20 -9.61 1.45
N LEU A 390 6.28 -10.28 2.14
CA LEU A 390 5.35 -11.21 1.51
C LEU A 390 4.33 -10.50 0.64
N THR A 391 3.90 -9.28 1.01
CA THR A 391 3.01 -8.45 0.19
C THR A 391 3.60 -8.20 -1.19
N VAL A 392 4.86 -7.76 -1.26
CA VAL A 392 5.55 -7.49 -2.54
C VAL A 392 5.75 -8.77 -3.33
N CYS A 393 6.12 -9.88 -2.68
CA CYS A 393 6.25 -11.17 -3.35
C CYS A 393 4.95 -11.58 -4.06
N VAL A 394 3.80 -11.49 -3.37
CA VAL A 394 2.50 -11.84 -3.97
C VAL A 394 2.15 -10.89 -5.12
N LEU A 395 2.24 -9.57 -4.91
CA LEU A 395 1.85 -8.57 -5.90
C LEU A 395 2.71 -8.57 -7.17
N THR A 396 3.96 -9.02 -7.07
CA THR A 396 4.87 -9.13 -8.22
C THR A 396 4.88 -10.51 -8.86
N ALA A 397 4.42 -11.55 -8.17
CA ALA A 397 4.33 -12.90 -8.72
C ALA A 397 2.98 -13.17 -9.41
N ALA A 398 1.88 -12.70 -8.85
CA ALA A 398 0.53 -13.01 -9.33
C ALA A 398 0.24 -12.56 -10.78
N PRO A 399 0.63 -11.35 -11.22
CA PRO A 399 0.38 -10.90 -12.60
C PRO A 399 1.25 -11.57 -13.66
N LYS A 400 2.27 -12.37 -13.31
CA LYS A 400 3.16 -12.97 -14.31
C LYS A 400 2.42 -13.98 -15.19
N GLY A 401 2.73 -13.96 -16.49
CA GLY A 401 2.17 -14.90 -17.46
C GLY A 401 0.82 -14.50 -18.07
N TYR A 402 0.24 -13.38 -17.62
CA TYR A 402 -1.00 -12.81 -18.17
C TYR A 402 -0.71 -11.69 -19.18
N LYS A 403 -1.70 -11.36 -20.02
CA LYS A 403 -1.63 -10.18 -20.90
C LYS A 403 -1.95 -8.89 -20.13
N GLY A 404 -1.55 -7.75 -20.65
CA GLY A 404 -1.75 -6.42 -20.03
C GLY A 404 -3.16 -6.15 -19.50
N PRO A 405 -4.24 -6.42 -20.24
CA PRO A 405 -5.60 -6.26 -19.72
C PRO A 405 -5.92 -7.16 -18.52
N GLU A 406 -5.41 -8.39 -18.51
CA GLU A 406 -5.64 -9.37 -17.44
C GLU A 406 -4.77 -9.05 -16.22
N GLN A 407 -3.52 -8.63 -16.44
CA GLN A 407 -2.63 -8.13 -15.41
C GLN A 407 -3.24 -6.91 -14.70
N ASN A 408 -3.82 -5.97 -15.44
CA ASN A 408 -4.50 -4.81 -14.87
C ASN A 408 -5.73 -5.22 -14.02
N ALA A 409 -6.57 -6.13 -14.53
CA ALA A 409 -7.69 -6.65 -13.76
C ALA A 409 -7.24 -7.39 -12.50
N LEU A 410 -6.23 -8.26 -12.62
CA LEU A 410 -5.70 -9.00 -11.48
C LEU A 410 -5.10 -8.06 -10.44
N GLY A 411 -4.39 -7.01 -10.84
CA GLY A 411 -3.92 -5.95 -9.94
C GLY A 411 -5.07 -5.31 -9.14
N ASN A 412 -6.17 -4.95 -9.80
CA ASN A 412 -7.36 -4.42 -9.11
C ASN A 412 -7.98 -5.45 -8.16
N ILE A 413 -8.11 -6.71 -8.58
CA ILE A 413 -8.65 -7.80 -7.76
C ILE A 413 -7.80 -7.99 -6.50
N LEU A 414 -6.47 -8.01 -6.63
CA LEU A 414 -5.55 -8.15 -5.49
C LEU A 414 -5.73 -7.00 -4.49
N VAL A 415 -5.97 -5.77 -4.95
CA VAL A 415 -6.28 -4.63 -4.06
C VAL A 415 -7.62 -4.82 -3.34
N VAL A 416 -8.64 -5.40 -3.98
CA VAL A 416 -9.92 -5.74 -3.30
C VAL A 416 -9.66 -6.68 -2.13
N PHE A 417 -8.86 -7.74 -2.32
CA PHE A 417 -8.54 -8.68 -1.25
C PHE A 417 -7.64 -8.06 -0.18
N LEU A 418 -6.70 -7.18 -0.56
CA LEU A 418 -5.88 -6.41 0.36
C LEU A 418 -6.74 -5.53 1.27
N LEU A 419 -7.60 -4.68 0.70
CA LEU A 419 -8.48 -3.79 1.48
C LEU A 419 -9.52 -4.58 2.28
N GLY A 420 -10.05 -5.67 1.71
CA GLY A 420 -10.93 -6.59 2.43
C GLY A 420 -10.25 -7.22 3.64
N GLY A 421 -8.97 -7.58 3.51
CA GLY A 421 -8.15 -8.09 4.61
C GLY A 421 -7.88 -7.04 5.68
N ILE A 422 -7.62 -5.80 5.29
CA ILE A 422 -7.50 -4.66 6.21
C ILE A 422 -8.81 -4.47 6.99
N PHE A 423 -9.96 -4.41 6.31
CA PHE A 423 -11.26 -4.24 6.96
C PHE A 423 -11.57 -5.36 7.96
N ALA A 424 -11.35 -6.62 7.56
CA ALA A 424 -11.55 -7.77 8.43
C ALA A 424 -10.55 -7.77 9.61
N GLY A 425 -9.28 -7.45 9.37
CA GLY A 425 -8.25 -7.35 10.42
C GLY A 425 -8.60 -6.30 11.47
N VAL A 426 -8.99 -5.09 11.05
CA VAL A 426 -9.45 -4.02 11.95
C VAL A 426 -10.67 -4.44 12.76
N ALA A 427 -11.60 -5.20 12.19
CA ALA A 427 -12.74 -5.73 12.94
C ALA A 427 -12.30 -6.78 13.99
N LEU A 428 -11.33 -7.64 13.64
CA LEU A 428 -10.79 -8.68 14.52
C LEU A 428 -9.88 -8.12 15.62
N ASP A 429 -9.28 -6.95 15.44
CA ASP A 429 -8.48 -6.26 16.47
C ASP A 429 -9.28 -6.08 17.79
N TRP A 430 -10.59 -5.88 17.69
CA TRP A 430 -11.49 -5.78 18.84
C TRP A 430 -11.57 -7.06 19.68
N LEU A 431 -11.20 -8.22 19.13
CA LEU A 431 -11.21 -9.47 19.89
C LEU A 431 -10.15 -9.47 21.01
N TRP A 432 -9.06 -8.71 20.87
CA TRP A 432 -8.04 -8.58 21.92
C TRP A 432 -8.55 -7.87 23.18
N ILE A 433 -9.64 -7.14 23.04
CA ILE A 433 -10.28 -6.42 24.13
C ILE A 433 -11.17 -7.36 24.96
N ILE A 434 -11.67 -8.44 24.36
CA ILE A 434 -12.57 -9.38 25.03
C ILE A 434 -11.82 -10.11 26.15
N GLY A 435 -12.26 -9.88 27.39
CA GLY A 435 -11.66 -10.47 28.60
C GLY A 435 -10.75 -9.53 29.40
N ASN A 436 -10.45 -8.32 28.89
CA ASN A 436 -9.82 -7.26 29.67
C ASN A 436 -10.93 -6.39 30.32
N GLY A 437 -11.23 -6.66 31.59
CA GLY A 437 -12.40 -6.14 32.31
C GLY A 437 -12.38 -4.67 32.73
N SER A 438 -11.54 -3.82 32.15
CA SER A 438 -11.50 -2.38 32.48
C SER A 438 -11.23 -1.53 31.24
N PHE A 439 -12.23 -0.75 30.86
CA PHE A 439 -12.07 0.47 30.06
C PHE A 439 -12.11 1.69 30.97
#